data_AF-A0A376MUH8-F1
#
_entry.id   AF-A0A376MUH8-F1
#
_cell.length_a   1.000
_cell.length_b   1.000
_cell.length_c   1.000
_cell.angle_alpha   90.00
_cell.angle_beta   90.00
_cell.angle_gamma   90.00
#
_symmetry.space_group_name_H-M   'P 1'
#
loop_
_entity.id
_entity.type
_entity.pdbx_description
1 polymer ?
#
loop_
_entity_poly.entity_id
_entity_poly.type
_entity_poly.pdbx_seq_one_letter_code
_entity_poly.pdbx_strand_id
1 'polypeptide(L)' 'MNAELMRLISNIIRTGVIFDVNPQTWEVRVRSGGLETGWLRWSTARAGAFSGLGAASHR' A
#
# COMPACT_ATOMS: atom_id res chain seq x y z
N MET A 1 7.59 -22.28 -20.84
CA MET A 1 7.01 -21.24 -19.98
C MET A 1 8.11 -20.27 -19.59
N ASN A 2 7.98 -18.96 -19.85
CA ASN A 2 9.04 -17.97 -19.61
C ASN A 2 9.16 -17.63 -18.11
N ALA A 3 10.34 -17.80 -17.51
CA ALA A 3 10.57 -17.57 -16.07
C ALA A 3 10.28 -16.12 -15.64
N GLU A 4 10.60 -15.16 -16.51
CA GLU A 4 10.35 -13.73 -16.23
C GLU A 4 8.85 -13.40 -16.23
N LEU A 5 8.09 -14.01 -17.16
CA LEU A 5 6.63 -13.87 -17.18
C LEU A 5 6.01 -14.37 -15.87
N MET A 6 6.47 -15.52 -15.37
CA MET A 6 6.00 -16.07 -14.09
C MET A 6 6.38 -15.19 -12.90
N ARG A 7 7.58 -14.61 -12.93
CA ARG A 7 8.03 -13.65 -11.91
C ARG A 7 7.12 -12.42 -11.89
N LEU A 8 6.78 -11.85 -13.05
CA LEU A 8 5.91 -10.68 -13.15
C LEU A 8 4.48 -10.99 -12.69
N ILE A 9 3.90 -12.09 -13.17
CA ILE A 9 2.53 -12.51 -12.77
C ILE A 9 2.44 -12.69 -11.26
N SER A 10 3.45 -13.31 -10.65
CA SER A 10 3.49 -13.54 -9.20
C SER A 10 3.61 -12.26 -8.37
N ASN A 11 4.00 -11.13 -8.99
CA ASN A 11 4.09 -9.83 -8.32
C ASN A 11 2.85 -8.94 -8.53
N ILE A 12 1.82 -9.39 -9.27
CA ILE A 12 0.59 -8.61 -9.46
C ILE A 12 -0.19 -8.48 -8.14
N ILE A 13 -0.29 -9.55 -7.36
CA ILE A 13 -0.96 -9.56 -6.05
C ILE A 13 -0.03 -10.18 -5.04
N ARG A 14 0.25 -9.46 -3.96
CA ARG A 14 1.13 -9.94 -2.89
C ARG A 14 0.66 -9.48 -1.52
N THR A 15 0.77 -10.35 -0.53
CA THR A 15 0.52 -10.03 0.87
C THR A 15 1.81 -9.60 1.55
N GLY A 16 1.71 -8.68 2.52
CA GLY A 16 2.87 -8.17 3.24
C GLY A 16 2.48 -7.41 4.50
N VAL A 17 3.48 -6.94 5.23
CA VAL A 17 3.34 -6.18 6.48
C VAL A 17 3.77 -4.74 6.22
N ILE A 18 2.93 -3.78 6.62
CA ILE A 18 3.28 -2.35 6.59
C ILE A 18 4.42 -2.12 7.59
N PHE A 19 5.52 -1.51 7.14
CA PHE A 19 6.67 -1.21 8.00
C PHE A 19 6.98 0.29 8.08
N ASP A 20 6.37 1.11 7.23
CA ASP A 20 6.53 2.56 7.24
C ASP A 20 5.23 3.23 6.77
N VAL A 21 4.89 4.37 7.37
CA VAL A 21 3.65 5.11 7.13
C VAL A 21 3.98 6.59 7.03
N ASN A 22 3.55 7.25 5.96
CA ASN A 22 3.60 8.70 5.81
C ASN A 22 2.19 9.29 5.93
N PRO A 23 1.82 9.90 7.08
CA PRO A 23 0.50 10.49 7.28
C PRO A 23 0.28 11.78 6.49
N GLN A 24 1.35 12.49 6.10
CA GLN A 24 1.22 13.74 5.34
C GLN A 24 0.79 13.47 3.90
N THR A 25 1.35 12.41 3.31
CA THR A 25 1.07 12.01 1.93
C THR A 25 0.17 10.79 1.85
N TRP A 26 -0.36 10.25 2.94
CA TRP A 26 -1.27 9.08 2.95
C TRP A 26 -0.71 7.87 2.20
N GLU A 27 0.57 7.59 2.44
CA GLU A 27 1.32 6.51 1.79
C GLU A 27 1.83 5.51 2.82
N VAL A 28 2.04 4.28 2.38
CA VAL A 28 2.64 3.19 3.15
C VAL A 28 3.75 2.53 2.38
N ARG A 29 4.69 1.93 3.11
CA ARG A 29 5.64 0.96 2.56
C ARG A 29 5.34 -0.40 3.15
N VAL A 30 5.37 -1.42 2.29
CA VAL A 30 5.01 -2.78 2.63
C VAL A 30 6.22 -3.68 2.40
N ARG A 31 6.51 -4.53 3.39
CA ARG A 31 7.50 -5.60 3.25
C ARG A 31 6.76 -6.89 2.94
N SER A 32 7.19 -7.59 1.91
CA SER A 32 6.69 -8.90 1.55
C SER A 32 7.86 -9.83 1.26
N GLY A 33 8.06 -10.86 2.08
CA GLY A 33 9.29 -11.66 2.06
C GLY A 33 10.54 -10.76 2.12
N GLY A 34 11.44 -10.91 1.16
CA GLY A 34 12.64 -10.07 1.00
C GLY A 34 12.49 -8.81 0.15
N LEU A 35 11.26 -8.44 -0.26
CA LEU A 35 11.02 -7.19 -1.01
C LEU A 35 10.42 -6.12 -0.11
N GLU A 36 10.94 -4.92 -0.23
CA GLU A 36 10.38 -3.70 0.35
C GLU A 36 9.91 -2.78 -0.75
N THR A 37 8.67 -2.29 -0.64
CA THR A 37 8.14 -1.35 -1.62
C THR A 37 8.69 0.06 -1.40
N GLY A 38 8.60 0.88 -2.44
CA GLY A 38 8.56 2.33 -2.28
C GLY A 38 7.25 2.78 -1.63
N TRP A 39 6.96 4.08 -1.71
CA TRP A 39 5.71 4.66 -1.22
C TRP A 39 4.54 4.26 -2.10
N LEU A 40 3.54 3.64 -1.48
CA LEU A 40 2.29 3.22 -2.12
C LEU A 40 1.11 3.92 -1.46
N ARG A 41 0.17 4.40 -2.26
CA ARG A 41 -1.13 4.86 -1.75
C ARG A 41 -1.98 3.65 -1.36
N TRP A 42 -2.70 3.74 -0.25
CA TRP A 42 -3.68 2.71 0.12
C TRP A 42 -5.08 3.06 -0.39
N SER A 43 -5.88 2.03 -0.70
CA SER A 43 -7.31 2.20 -1.01
C SER A 43 -8.06 2.63 0.24
N THR A 44 -8.75 3.77 0.17
CA THR A 44 -9.63 4.25 1.24
C THR A 44 -11.10 3.98 0.87
N ALA A 45 -11.98 3.92 1.87
CA ALA A 45 -13.42 3.70 1.65
C ALA A 45 -14.05 4.77 0.74
N ARG A 46 -13.53 6.00 0.74
CA ARG A 46 -13.95 7.09 -0.16
C ARG A 46 -12.77 7.98 -0.53
N ALA A 47 -12.55 8.15 -1.83
CA ALA A 47 -11.51 9.01 -2.41
C ALA A 47 -12.08 10.23 -3.17
N GLY A 48 -13.30 10.66 -2.80
CA GLY A 48 -13.96 11.86 -3.34
C GLY A 48 -14.03 13.00 -2.31
N ALA A 49 -14.74 14.10 -2.64
CA ALA A 49 -14.80 15.32 -1.81
C ALA A 49 -15.27 15.10 -0.36
N PHE A 50 -15.98 14.01 -0.09
CA PHE A 50 -16.29 13.53 1.26
C PHE A 50 -15.45 12.28 1.56
N SER A 51 -14.18 12.49 1.87
CA SER A 51 -13.32 11.45 2.45
C SER A 51 -13.66 11.31 3.94
N GLY A 52 -14.08 10.13 4.38
CA GLY A 52 -14.46 9.86 5.77
C GLY A 52 -13.31 9.82 6.77
N LEU A 53 -12.18 10.46 6.46
CA LEU A 53 -11.01 10.57 7.33
C LEU A 53 -10.89 12.00 7.83
N GLY A 54 -11.70 12.33 8.85
CA GLY A 54 -11.71 13.67 9.44
C GLY A 54 -12.32 13.78 10.85
N ALA A 55 -12.53 12.69 11.59
CA ALA A 55 -13.15 12.78 12.92
C ALA A 55 -12.71 11.71 13.93
N ALA A 56 -11.45 11.28 13.90
CA ALA A 56 -10.89 10.48 15.00
C ALA A 56 -9.45 10.90 15.28
N SER A 57 -9.23 11.37 16.52
CA SER A 57 -7.93 11.62 17.15
C SER A 57 -7.27 12.98 16.90
N HIS A 58 -7.85 14.03 17.47
CA HIS A 58 -7.07 14.99 18.25
C HIS A 58 -7.94 15.48 19.41
N ARG A 59 -7.78 14.84 20.58
CA ARG A 59 -7.98 15.47 21.87
C ARG A 59 -6.58 15.70 22.43
#